data_AF-A0A976FH84-F1
#
_entry.id   AF-A0A976FH84-F1
#
_cell.length_a   1.000
_cell.length_b   1.000
_cell.length_c   1.000
_cell.angle_alpha   90.00
_cell.angle_beta   90.00
_cell.angle_gamma   90.00
#
_symmetry.space_group_name_H-M   'P 1'
#
loop_
_entity.id
_entity.type
_entity.pdbx_description
1 polymer ?
#
loop_
_entity_poly.entity_id
_entity_poly.type
_entity_poly.pdbx_seq_one_letter_code
_entity_poly.pdbx_strand_id
1 'polypeptide(L)'
;MKQDAKSTLSCRKTNGKGLRVAIVHTKWNAEVVNSLVSAAKSELFRSGVSESDLVIADVSGAYELPYAASRLIASQKFDAVICVGTLIKGETMHFEYICEAVSQGIMRVQLDTGVPVIFGVLAVLSEGQAKDRAGLSGKGHNHGTEWAQTAVEMARFREATLQGGCPMRMHESLPYNSLQDCPFFSISTWLHIATLGVLGFVAASVVKKLA
;
A
#
# COMPACT_ATOMS: atom_id res chain seq x y z
N MET A 1 -5.44 20.71 3.89
CA MET A 1 -4.62 19.57 3.41
C MET A 1 -5.02 18.22 4.01
N LYS A 2 -4.87 17.94 5.32
CA LYS A 2 -5.23 16.60 5.87
C LYS A 2 -6.74 16.29 5.88
N GLN A 3 -7.59 17.31 6.08
CA GLN A 3 -9.05 17.13 6.00
C GLN A 3 -9.54 16.83 4.57
N ASP A 4 -8.84 17.32 3.55
CA ASP A 4 -9.18 17.13 2.13
C ASP A 4 -8.82 15.72 1.62
N ALA A 5 -7.74 15.13 2.14
CA ALA A 5 -7.42 13.73 1.85
C ALA A 5 -8.48 12.76 2.41
N LYS A 6 -9.03 13.08 3.59
CA LYS A 6 -10.07 12.28 4.25
C LYS A 6 -11.37 12.26 3.46
N SER A 7 -11.85 13.41 2.96
CA SER A 7 -13.08 13.45 2.14
C SER A 7 -12.93 12.66 0.83
N THR A 8 -11.71 12.62 0.29
CA THR A 8 -11.38 11.89 -0.94
C THR A 8 -11.34 10.37 -0.75
N LEU A 9 -10.84 9.88 0.40
CA LEU A 9 -10.90 8.43 0.74
C LEU A 9 -12.31 8.02 1.17
N SER A 10 -12.99 8.87 1.95
CA SER A 10 -14.33 8.63 2.48
C SER A 10 -15.42 8.50 1.39
N CYS A 11 -15.19 8.99 0.16
CA CYS A 11 -16.16 8.86 -0.93
C CYS A 11 -16.06 7.54 -1.70
N ARG A 12 -14.99 6.76 -1.48
CA ARG A 12 -14.78 5.49 -2.19
C ARG A 12 -15.46 4.35 -1.45
N LYS A 13 -16.49 3.77 -2.07
CA LYS A 13 -17.15 2.57 -1.55
C LYS A 13 -16.18 1.39 -1.66
N THR A 14 -15.54 1.02 -0.56
CA THR A 14 -14.63 -0.13 -0.48
C THR A 14 -15.42 -1.44 -0.53
N ASN A 15 -15.04 -2.35 -1.43
CA ASN A 15 -15.62 -3.70 -1.53
C ASN A 15 -14.53 -4.74 -1.23
N GLY A 16 -14.56 -5.30 -0.02
CA GLY A 16 -13.65 -6.33 0.47
C GLY A 16 -14.11 -7.77 0.24
N LYS A 17 -15.27 -7.99 -0.42
CA LYS A 17 -15.84 -9.33 -0.58
C LYS A 17 -14.91 -10.25 -1.38
N GLY A 18 -14.51 -11.38 -0.79
CA GLY A 18 -13.62 -12.35 -1.42
C GLY A 18 -12.14 -11.95 -1.42
N LEU A 19 -11.77 -10.86 -0.74
CA LEU A 19 -10.37 -10.53 -0.50
C LEU A 19 -9.87 -11.23 0.75
N ARG A 20 -8.62 -11.69 0.69
CA ARG A 20 -7.88 -12.25 1.82
C ARG A 20 -6.83 -11.29 2.32
N VAL A 21 -6.98 -10.85 3.57
CA VAL A 21 -6.15 -9.79 4.15
C VAL A 21 -5.44 -10.31 5.40
N ALA A 22 -4.16 -9.97 5.53
CA ALA A 22 -3.41 -10.20 6.77
C ALA A 22 -3.16 -8.90 7.53
N ILE A 23 -3.24 -8.94 8.85
CA ILE A 23 -2.76 -7.88 9.75
C ILE A 23 -1.58 -8.45 10.54
N VAL A 24 -0.42 -7.80 10.43
CA VAL A 24 0.74 -8.10 11.27
C VAL A 24 0.91 -6.94 12.23
N HIS A 25 0.99 -7.19 13.54
CA HIS A 25 1.13 -6.12 14.50
C HIS A 25 2.19 -6.35 15.56
N THR A 26 2.73 -5.27 16.12
CA THR A 26 3.72 -5.33 17.20
C THR A 26 3.07 -5.59 18.56
N LYS A 27 3.81 -6.22 19.49
CA LYS A 27 3.42 -6.31 20.91
C LYS A 27 3.73 -5.05 21.70
N TRP A 28 4.76 -4.32 21.28
CA TRP A 28 5.11 -3.04 21.90
C TRP A 28 3.99 -2.00 21.71
N ASN A 29 3.79 -1.16 22.73
CA ASN A 29 2.74 -0.13 22.75
C ASN A 29 1.31 -0.71 22.60
N ALA A 30 1.04 -1.83 23.29
CA ALA A 30 -0.17 -2.64 23.14
C ALA A 30 -1.49 -1.85 23.23
N GLU A 31 -1.62 -0.87 24.13
CA GLU A 31 -2.82 -0.05 24.24
C GLU A 31 -3.15 0.64 22.90
N VAL A 32 -2.15 1.29 22.30
CA VAL A 32 -2.28 2.01 21.03
C VAL A 32 -2.47 1.02 19.88
N VAL A 33 -1.63 -0.01 19.81
CA VAL A 33 -1.65 -1.00 18.73
C VAL A 33 -2.95 -1.79 18.70
N ASN A 34 -3.46 -2.23 19.85
CA ASN A 34 -4.71 -2.98 19.92
C ASN A 34 -5.90 -2.11 19.46
N SER A 35 -5.92 -0.82 19.80
CA SER A 35 -6.92 0.12 19.28
C SER A 35 -6.86 0.24 17.76
N LEU A 36 -5.67 0.36 17.19
CA LEU A 36 -5.46 0.45 15.74
C LEU A 36 -5.89 -0.84 15.02
N VAL A 37 -5.48 -2.00 15.55
CA VAL A 37 -5.84 -3.32 15.00
C VAL A 37 -7.35 -3.54 15.08
N SER A 38 -7.98 -3.19 16.21
CA SER A 38 -9.43 -3.32 16.36
C SER A 38 -10.19 -2.46 15.35
N ALA A 39 -9.75 -1.22 15.13
CA ALA A 39 -10.39 -0.34 14.15
C ALA A 39 -10.17 -0.82 12.71
N ALA A 40 -8.98 -1.33 12.38
CA ALA A 40 -8.70 -1.93 11.09
C ALA A 40 -9.58 -3.18 10.85
N LYS A 41 -9.68 -4.07 11.84
CA LYS A 41 -10.55 -5.26 11.79
C LYS A 41 -12.01 -4.89 11.54
N SER A 42 -12.55 -3.96 12.34
CA SER A 42 -13.93 -3.49 12.18
C SER A 42 -14.20 -2.92 10.79
N GLU A 43 -13.24 -2.19 10.24
CA GLU A 43 -13.36 -1.58 8.91
C GLU A 43 -13.26 -2.59 7.76
N LEU A 44 -12.41 -3.61 7.88
CA LEU A 44 -12.33 -4.71 6.92
C LEU A 44 -13.66 -5.48 6.87
N PHE A 45 -14.25 -5.77 8.04
CA PHE A 45 -15.57 -6.40 8.12
C PHE A 45 -16.68 -5.51 7.55
N ARG A 46 -16.65 -4.20 7.85
CA ARG A 46 -17.59 -3.23 7.26
C ARG A 46 -17.46 -3.17 5.73
N SER A 47 -16.25 -3.37 5.21
CA SER A 47 -15.98 -3.44 3.77
C SER A 47 -16.37 -4.78 3.15
N GLY A 48 -16.69 -5.81 3.93
CA GLY A 48 -17.17 -7.12 3.46
C GLY A 48 -16.11 -8.23 3.39
N VAL A 49 -14.94 -8.05 4.00
CA VAL A 49 -13.96 -9.14 4.20
C VAL A 49 -14.55 -10.14 5.19
N SER A 50 -14.48 -11.44 4.87
CA SER A 50 -14.99 -12.49 5.75
C SER A 50 -14.03 -12.75 6.92
N GLU A 51 -14.54 -13.26 8.05
CA GLU A 51 -13.67 -13.59 9.19
C GLU A 51 -12.66 -14.71 8.87
N SER A 52 -13.04 -15.67 8.02
CA SER A 52 -12.12 -16.73 7.54
C SER A 52 -11.02 -16.22 6.61
N ASP A 53 -11.24 -15.07 5.97
CA ASP A 53 -10.28 -14.44 5.06
C ASP A 53 -9.40 -13.38 5.75
N LEU A 54 -9.59 -13.16 7.05
CA LEU A 54 -8.77 -12.27 7.86
C LEU A 54 -7.80 -13.08 8.73
N VAL A 55 -6.50 -12.88 8.51
CA VAL A 55 -5.46 -13.46 9.36
C VAL A 55 -4.81 -12.36 10.19
N ILE A 56 -4.65 -12.58 11.49
CA ILE A 56 -3.97 -11.64 12.39
C ILE A 56 -2.79 -12.36 13.03
N ALA A 57 -1.60 -11.77 12.95
CA ALA A 57 -0.37 -12.29 13.53
C ALA A 57 0.37 -11.20 14.31
N ASP A 58 0.99 -11.57 15.42
CA ASP A 58 1.79 -10.68 16.24
C ASP A 58 3.30 -10.93 16.08
N VAL A 59 4.07 -9.86 16.27
CA VAL A 59 5.54 -9.89 16.34
C VAL A 59 6.02 -9.11 17.56
N SER A 60 7.28 -9.32 17.95
CA SER A 60 7.89 -8.62 19.08
C SER A 60 7.89 -7.10 18.85
N GLY A 61 8.73 -6.59 17.94
CA GLY A 61 8.86 -5.16 17.67
C GLY A 61 8.57 -4.79 16.21
N ALA A 62 8.65 -3.49 15.92
CA ALA A 62 8.39 -2.97 14.57
C ALA A 62 9.43 -3.46 13.54
N TYR A 63 10.66 -3.74 14.01
CA TYR A 63 11.77 -4.21 13.18
C TYR A 63 11.48 -5.57 12.52
N GLU A 64 10.64 -6.39 13.15
CA GLU A 64 10.23 -7.69 12.61
C GLU A 64 9.06 -7.62 11.62
N LEU A 65 8.36 -6.48 11.51
CA LEU A 65 7.19 -6.33 10.63
C LEU A 65 7.48 -6.69 9.16
N PRO A 66 8.57 -6.19 8.52
CA PRO A 66 8.89 -6.55 7.14
C PRO A 66 9.10 -8.05 6.96
N TYR A 67 9.83 -8.68 7.89
CA TYR A 67 10.11 -10.11 7.84
C TYR A 67 8.82 -10.92 7.95
N ALA A 68 7.98 -10.64 8.95
CA ALA A 68 6.73 -11.35 9.14
C ALA A 68 5.75 -11.16 7.97
N ALA A 69 5.65 -9.95 7.42
CA ALA A 69 4.84 -9.69 6.22
C ALA A 69 5.34 -10.51 5.03
N SER A 70 6.65 -10.51 4.76
CA SER A 70 7.26 -11.31 3.70
C SER A 70 6.97 -12.81 3.87
N ARG A 71 7.11 -13.35 5.09
CA ARG A 71 6.84 -14.76 5.38
C ARG A 71 5.37 -15.12 5.21
N LEU A 72 4.45 -14.26 5.63
CA LEU A 72 3.02 -14.49 5.45
C LEU A 72 2.65 -14.54 3.97
N ILE A 73 3.10 -13.55 3.19
CA ILE A 73 2.87 -13.50 1.74
C ILE A 73 3.45 -14.74 1.04
N ALA A 74 4.63 -15.20 1.45
CA ALA A 74 5.23 -16.41 0.89
C ALA A 74 4.49 -17.70 1.30
N SER A 75 3.90 -17.74 2.50
CA SER A 75 3.24 -18.94 3.03
C SER A 75 1.86 -19.20 2.46
N GLN A 76 1.12 -18.13 2.13
CA GLN A 76 -0.29 -18.22 1.77
C GLN A 76 -0.68 -17.11 0.81
N LYS A 77 -1.78 -17.31 0.07
CA LYS A 77 -2.33 -16.27 -0.80
C LYS A 77 -2.99 -15.18 0.05
N PHE A 78 -2.48 -13.96 -0.07
CA PHE A 78 -3.05 -12.73 0.49
C PHE A 78 -3.15 -11.68 -0.62
N ASP A 79 -4.24 -10.93 -0.62
CA ASP A 79 -4.48 -9.83 -1.56
C ASP A 79 -3.93 -8.50 -1.04
N ALA A 80 -3.83 -8.36 0.28
CA ALA A 80 -3.13 -7.26 0.94
C ALA A 80 -2.65 -7.67 2.34
N VAL A 81 -1.62 -6.99 2.82
CA VAL A 81 -1.10 -7.12 4.19
C VAL A 81 -1.05 -5.74 4.84
N ILE A 82 -1.43 -5.63 6.10
CA ILE A 82 -1.36 -4.39 6.89
C ILE A 82 -0.33 -4.59 8.00
N CYS A 83 0.76 -3.82 7.97
CA CYS A 83 1.75 -3.82 9.04
C CYS A 83 1.41 -2.73 10.04
N VAL A 84 1.01 -3.10 11.26
CA VAL A 84 0.60 -2.19 12.32
C VAL A 84 1.68 -2.10 13.40
N GLY A 85 2.15 -0.89 13.68
CA GLY A 85 3.14 -0.68 14.73
C GLY A 85 3.08 0.72 15.31
N THR A 86 3.73 0.93 16.44
CA THR A 86 3.92 2.26 17.01
C THR A 86 5.33 2.37 17.57
N LEU A 87 6.05 3.36 17.07
CA LEU A 87 7.38 3.77 17.50
C LEU A 87 7.26 5.15 18.14
N ILE A 88 7.75 5.27 19.37
CA ILE A 88 7.74 6.50 20.15
C ILE A 88 9.18 6.93 20.37
N LYS A 89 9.49 8.20 20.10
CA LYS A 89 10.84 8.75 20.28
C LYS A 89 11.29 8.60 21.73
N GLY A 90 12.39 7.88 21.93
CA GLY A 90 13.10 7.80 23.20
C GLY A 90 14.35 8.70 23.22
N GLU A 91 15.27 8.40 24.13
CA GLU A 91 16.48 9.21 24.38
C GLU A 91 17.58 9.00 23.34
N THR A 92 17.57 7.87 22.62
CA THR A 92 18.66 7.48 21.72
C THR A 92 18.25 7.51 20.24
N MET A 93 19.25 7.38 19.36
CA MET A 93 19.04 7.27 17.91
C MET A 93 18.33 5.97 17.48
N HIS A 94 18.09 5.03 18.40
CA HIS A 94 17.41 3.77 18.13
C HIS A 94 16.07 3.95 17.40
N PHE A 95 15.30 4.98 17.79
CA PHE A 95 14.05 5.32 17.13
C PHE A 95 14.22 5.64 15.64
N GLU A 96 15.22 6.47 15.27
CA GLU A 96 15.41 6.89 13.88
C GLU A 96 15.81 5.71 13.00
N TYR A 97 16.77 4.90 13.48
CA TYR A 97 17.26 3.74 12.72
C TYR A 97 16.17 2.68 12.52
N ILE A 98 15.33 2.42 13.53
CA ILE A 98 14.20 1.49 13.36
C ILE A 98 13.15 2.08 12.41
N CYS A 99 12.78 3.36 12.58
CA CYS A 99 11.80 4.01 11.70
C CYS A 99 12.23 3.92 10.23
N GLU A 100 13.50 4.22 9.93
CA GLU A 100 14.05 4.14 8.59
C GLU A 100 14.06 2.70 8.05
N ALA A 101 14.63 1.76 8.81
CA ALA A 101 14.76 0.36 8.39
C ALA A 101 13.39 -0.31 8.16
N VAL A 102 12.41 -0.04 9.03
CA VAL A 102 11.05 -0.59 8.91
C VAL A 102 10.32 0.01 7.70
N SER A 103 10.45 1.32 7.49
CA SER A 103 9.82 1.99 6.34
C SER A 103 10.36 1.46 5.02
N GLN A 104 11.68 1.35 4.90
CA GLN A 104 12.33 0.79 3.71
C GLN A 104 12.03 -0.70 3.54
N GLY A 105 12.04 -1.47 4.63
CA GLY A 105 11.75 -2.90 4.62
C GLY A 105 10.33 -3.21 4.15
N ILE A 106 9.31 -2.53 4.69
CA ILE A 106 7.92 -2.71 4.28
C ILE A 106 7.74 -2.34 2.79
N MET A 107 8.33 -1.22 2.36
CA MET A 107 8.29 -0.81 0.95
C MET A 107 8.94 -1.86 0.05
N ARG A 108 10.08 -2.42 0.45
CA ARG A 108 10.79 -3.44 -0.32
C ARG A 108 9.95 -4.71 -0.45
N VAL A 109 9.34 -5.19 0.65
CA VAL A 109 8.47 -6.37 0.62
C VAL A 109 7.29 -6.17 -0.34
N GLN A 110 6.67 -4.99 -0.32
CA GLN A 110 5.59 -4.66 -1.25
C GLN A 110 6.03 -4.78 -2.72
N LEU A 111 7.18 -4.20 -3.06
CA LEU A 111 7.69 -4.20 -4.43
C LEU A 111 8.16 -5.59 -4.88
N ASP A 112 8.84 -6.33 -4.01
CA ASP A 112 9.41 -7.64 -4.35
C ASP A 112 8.34 -8.73 -4.48
N THR A 113 7.32 -8.69 -3.62
CA THR A 113 6.24 -9.70 -3.65
C THR A 113 5.13 -9.34 -4.63
N GLY A 114 5.03 -8.06 -5.02
CA GLY A 114 3.92 -7.53 -5.80
C GLY A 114 2.58 -7.55 -5.06
N VAL A 115 2.55 -7.87 -3.76
CA VAL A 115 1.35 -7.78 -2.90
C VAL A 115 1.40 -6.44 -2.15
N PRO A 116 0.30 -5.67 -2.07
CA PRO A 116 0.29 -4.40 -1.36
C PRO A 116 0.51 -4.63 0.13
N VAL A 117 1.48 -3.90 0.71
CA VAL A 117 1.78 -3.93 2.14
C VAL A 117 1.58 -2.53 2.69
N ILE A 118 0.48 -2.36 3.43
CA ILE A 118 0.09 -1.07 3.97
C ILE A 118 0.99 -0.72 5.16
N PHE A 119 1.59 0.47 5.06
CA PHE A 119 2.44 1.04 6.11
C PHE A 119 1.59 1.65 7.23
N GLY A 120 1.24 0.82 8.22
CA GLY A 120 0.49 1.21 9.41
C GLY A 120 1.39 1.43 10.64
N VAL A 121 2.57 2.02 10.46
CA VAL A 121 3.50 2.29 11.58
C VAL A 121 3.41 3.76 11.98
N LEU A 122 3.00 4.01 13.22
CA LEU A 122 3.02 5.35 13.80
C LEU A 122 4.43 5.68 14.29
N ALA A 123 5.10 6.63 13.65
CA ALA A 123 6.33 7.24 14.14
C ALA A 123 5.97 8.56 14.83
N VAL A 124 6.01 8.59 16.16
CA VAL A 124 5.56 9.74 16.96
C VAL A 124 6.61 10.18 17.98
N LEU A 125 6.48 11.43 18.45
CA LEU A 125 7.40 12.01 19.42
C LEU A 125 6.93 11.85 20.86
N SER A 126 5.64 11.54 21.09
CA SER A 126 5.10 11.34 22.43
C SER A 126 3.94 10.35 22.45
N GLU A 127 3.67 9.77 23.63
CA GLU A 127 2.53 8.87 23.83
C GLU A 127 1.19 9.54 23.55
N GLY A 128 1.05 10.83 23.88
CA GLY A 128 -0.16 11.60 23.57
C GLY A 128 -0.46 11.62 22.07
N GLN A 129 0.57 11.83 21.25
CA GLN A 129 0.43 11.76 19.78
C GLN A 129 0.04 10.36 19.32
N ALA A 130 0.56 9.30 19.94
CA ALA A 130 0.16 7.92 19.62
C ALA A 130 -1.35 7.72 19.89
N LYS A 131 -1.81 8.16 21.07
CA LYS A 131 -3.22 8.03 21.50
C LYS A 131 -4.17 8.82 20.60
N ASP A 132 -3.79 10.03 20.18
CA ASP A 132 -4.57 10.84 19.23
C ASP A 132 -4.75 10.13 17.88
N ARG A 133 -3.72 9.42 17.42
CA ARG A 133 -3.71 8.72 16.13
C ARG A 133 -4.36 7.34 16.17
N ALA A 134 -4.48 6.76 17.36
CA ALA A 134 -5.27 5.57 17.64
C ALA A 134 -6.70 5.87 18.08
N GLY A 135 -7.14 7.14 18.06
CA GLY A 135 -8.49 7.54 18.45
C GLY A 135 -8.83 7.35 19.93
N LEU A 136 -7.82 7.22 20.80
CA LEU A 136 -7.98 6.95 22.23
C LEU A 136 -8.21 8.20 23.08
N SER A 137 -7.81 9.38 22.60
CA SER A 137 -7.92 10.65 23.36
C SER A 137 -9.24 11.39 23.15
N GLY A 138 -10.21 10.79 22.42
CA GLY A 138 -11.46 11.45 22.00
C GLY A 138 -11.25 12.59 20.99
N LYS A 139 -10.00 12.93 20.67
CA LYS A 139 -9.60 13.93 19.69
C LYS A 139 -8.84 13.21 18.57
N GLY A 140 -9.35 13.29 17.35
CA GLY A 140 -8.70 12.71 16.18
C GLY A 140 -9.47 11.53 15.59
N HIS A 141 -8.78 10.78 14.73
CA HIS A 141 -9.33 9.64 14.01
C HIS A 141 -8.37 8.46 14.17
N ASN A 142 -8.93 7.26 14.24
CA ASN A 142 -8.15 6.05 14.31
C ASN A 142 -7.61 5.72 12.92
N HIS A 143 -6.29 5.77 12.76
CA HIS A 143 -5.63 5.52 11.46
C HIS A 143 -5.79 4.06 11.01
N GLY A 144 -6.08 3.13 11.93
CA GLY A 144 -6.38 1.74 11.59
C GLY A 144 -7.54 1.60 10.59
N THR A 145 -8.56 2.46 10.69
CA THR A 145 -9.65 2.51 9.71
C THR A 145 -9.16 2.92 8.33
N GLU A 146 -8.32 3.95 8.24
CA GLU A 146 -7.77 4.42 6.95
C GLU A 146 -6.84 3.37 6.31
N TRP A 147 -6.04 2.68 7.13
CA TRP A 147 -5.19 1.59 6.66
C TRP A 147 -5.98 0.41 6.11
N ALA A 148 -7.08 0.03 6.76
CA ALA A 148 -7.97 -1.01 6.26
C ALA A 148 -8.65 -0.61 4.94
N GLN A 149 -9.12 0.64 4.82
CA GLN A 149 -9.66 1.17 3.55
C GLN A 149 -8.62 1.12 2.43
N THR A 150 -7.40 1.58 2.74
CA THR A 150 -6.28 1.56 1.80
C THR A 150 -5.92 0.14 1.39
N ALA A 151 -5.94 -0.83 2.32
CA ALA A 151 -5.67 -2.23 2.02
C ALA A 151 -6.67 -2.80 1.01
N VAL A 152 -7.97 -2.55 1.21
CA VAL A 152 -9.03 -3.02 0.30
C VAL A 152 -8.89 -2.33 -1.06
N GLU A 153 -8.64 -1.03 -1.09
CA GLU A 153 -8.44 -0.29 -2.34
C GLU A 153 -7.24 -0.83 -3.13
N MET A 154 -6.10 -0.99 -2.48
CA MET A 154 -4.87 -1.47 -3.13
C MET A 154 -4.98 -2.93 -3.56
N ALA A 155 -5.69 -3.76 -2.81
CA ALA A 155 -5.99 -5.13 -3.22
C ALA A 155 -6.83 -5.15 -4.52
N ARG A 156 -7.84 -4.28 -4.64
CA ARG A 156 -8.63 -4.15 -5.87
C ARG A 156 -7.84 -3.57 -7.03
N PHE A 157 -6.99 -2.59 -6.76
CA PHE A 157 -6.04 -2.06 -7.75
C PHE A 157 -5.16 -3.19 -8.31
N ARG A 158 -4.62 -4.03 -7.44
CA ARG A 158 -3.81 -5.19 -7.83
C ARG A 158 -4.61 -6.23 -8.62
N GLU A 159 -5.82 -6.57 -8.17
CA GLU A 159 -6.69 -7.51 -8.87
C GLU A 159 -6.99 -7.04 -10.30
N ALA A 160 -7.38 -5.76 -10.45
CA ALA A 160 -7.67 -5.17 -11.76
C ALA A 160 -6.45 -5.17 -12.69
N THR A 161 -5.28 -4.80 -12.17
CA THR A 161 -4.03 -4.75 -12.98
C THR A 161 -3.55 -6.13 -13.39
N LEU A 162 -3.68 -7.15 -12.54
CA LEU A 162 -3.34 -8.53 -12.89
C LEU A 162 -4.26 -9.12 -13.97
N GLN A 163 -5.49 -8.64 -14.08
CA GLN A 163 -6.44 -9.03 -15.12
C GLN A 163 -6.29 -8.22 -16.42
N GLY A 164 -5.29 -7.32 -16.51
CA GLY A 164 -5.09 -6.43 -17.66
C GLY A 164 -6.09 -5.27 -17.75
N GLY A 165 -6.90 -5.07 -16.71
CA GLY A 165 -7.87 -3.99 -16.60
C GLY A 165 -7.23 -2.67 -16.19
N CYS A 166 -7.89 -1.56 -16.55
CA CYS A 166 -7.45 -0.23 -16.12
C CYS A 166 -7.84 0.00 -14.65
N PRO A 167 -6.89 0.22 -13.74
CA PRO A 167 -7.20 0.41 -12.31
C PRO A 167 -7.83 1.79 -12.02
N MET A 168 -7.74 2.72 -12.99
CA MET A 168 -8.32 4.05 -12.88
C MET A 168 -9.76 4.04 -13.38
N ARG A 169 -10.71 3.82 -12.46
CA ARG A 169 -12.04 4.46 -12.34
C ARG A 169 -13.14 3.48 -11.89
N MET A 170 -13.56 3.60 -10.63
CA MET A 170 -14.90 3.16 -10.20
C MET A 170 -15.94 4.30 -10.17
N HIS A 171 -15.59 5.56 -10.50
CA HIS A 171 -16.51 6.70 -10.36
C HIS A 171 -16.96 7.33 -11.69
N GLU A 172 -16.62 6.77 -12.85
CA GLU A 172 -17.09 7.34 -14.11
C GLU A 172 -17.13 6.22 -15.12
N SER A 173 -18.31 5.99 -15.70
CA SER A 173 -18.48 5.18 -16.89
C SER A 173 -17.58 5.74 -17.99
N LEU A 174 -16.36 5.24 -18.08
CA LEU A 174 -15.54 5.50 -19.24
C LEU A 174 -15.92 4.54 -20.34
N PRO A 175 -15.86 4.99 -21.60
CA PRO A 175 -16.16 4.16 -22.74
C PRO A 175 -15.09 3.09 -23.04
N TYR A 176 -14.16 2.84 -22.11
CA TYR A 176 -12.96 2.03 -22.38
C TYR A 176 -12.77 0.95 -21.31
N ASN A 177 -12.89 -0.30 -21.74
CA ASN A 177 -12.89 -1.50 -20.89
C ASN A 177 -11.50 -2.12 -20.71
N SER A 178 -10.45 -1.60 -21.38
CA SER A 178 -9.10 -2.17 -21.31
C SER A 178 -8.00 -1.10 -21.22
N LEU A 179 -6.83 -1.47 -20.70
CA LEU A 179 -5.63 -0.60 -20.68
C LEU A 179 -5.15 -0.21 -22.08
N GLN A 180 -5.41 -1.05 -23.09
CA GLN A 180 -5.04 -0.80 -24.49
C GLN A 180 -5.86 0.33 -25.11
N ASP A 181 -7.07 0.57 -24.60
CA ASP A 181 -7.97 1.63 -25.06
C ASP A 181 -7.72 2.97 -24.36
N CYS A 182 -6.77 3.05 -23.42
CA CYS A 182 -6.44 4.28 -22.72
C CYS A 182 -5.56 5.19 -23.61
N PRO A 183 -5.94 6.46 -23.84
CA PRO A 183 -5.16 7.39 -24.67
C PRO A 183 -3.77 7.71 -24.09
N PHE A 184 -3.51 7.40 -22.82
CA PHE A 184 -2.19 7.50 -22.19
C PHE A 184 -1.25 6.32 -22.52
N PHE A 185 -1.80 5.17 -22.92
CA PHE A 185 -1.04 3.95 -23.28
C PHE A 185 -1.12 3.61 -24.77
N SER A 186 -2.00 4.27 -25.54
CA SER A 186 -2.09 4.14 -26.98
C SER A 186 -0.81 4.68 -27.66
N ILE A 187 0.15 3.77 -27.86
CA ILE A 187 1.17 3.66 -28.93
C ILE A 187 2.12 4.86 -29.18
N SER A 188 1.83 6.09 -28.74
CA SER A 188 2.65 7.26 -29.04
C SER A 188 3.98 7.27 -28.28
N THR A 189 4.03 6.67 -27.08
CA THR A 189 5.29 6.56 -26.30
C THR A 189 6.20 5.44 -26.79
N TRP A 190 5.63 4.35 -27.34
CA TRP A 190 6.43 3.30 -27.97
C TRP A 190 6.95 3.72 -29.35
N LEU A 191 6.23 4.61 -30.06
CA LEU A 191 6.74 5.17 -31.31
C LEU A 191 7.87 6.17 -31.09
N HIS A 192 7.98 6.84 -29.93
CA HIS A 192 9.12 7.73 -29.63
C HIS A 192 10.40 6.97 -29.24
N ILE A 193 10.28 5.81 -28.59
CA ILE A 193 11.46 4.94 -28.37
C ILE A 193 11.88 4.27 -29.69
N ALA A 194 10.93 3.88 -30.54
CA ALA A 194 11.25 3.32 -31.86
C ALA A 194 11.79 4.36 -32.86
N THR A 195 11.37 5.63 -32.80
CA THR A 195 11.93 6.67 -33.69
C THR A 195 13.32 7.15 -33.25
N LEU A 196 13.66 7.07 -31.96
CA LEU A 196 15.05 7.29 -31.51
C LEU A 196 15.98 6.10 -31.81
N GLY A 197 15.44 4.88 -31.97
CA GLY A 197 16.21 3.70 -32.38
C GLY A 197 16.50 3.60 -33.89
N VAL A 198 15.69 4.26 -34.74
CA VAL A 198 15.87 4.21 -36.21
C VAL A 198 16.69 5.39 -36.76
N LEU A 199 16.82 6.48 -35.99
CA LEU A 199 17.76 7.57 -36.31
C LEU A 199 19.25 7.20 -36.10
N GLY A 200 19.53 6.05 -35.46
CA GLY A 200 20.89 5.50 -35.33
C GLY A 200 21.38 4.65 -36.51
N PHE A 201 20.52 4.30 -37.48
CA PHE A 201 20.90 3.39 -38.57
C PHE A 201 21.00 4.03 -39.96
N VAL A 202 20.56 5.27 -40.15
CA VAL A 202 20.67 5.97 -41.45
C VAL A 202 21.96 6.79 -41.59
N ALA A 203 22.65 7.10 -40.48
CA ALA A 203 23.93 7.81 -40.52
C ALA A 203 25.14 6.96 -40.94
N ALA A 204 25.00 5.63 -41.03
CA ALA A 204 26.12 4.72 -41.36
C ALA A 204 26.23 4.34 -42.86
N SER A 205 25.24 4.65 -43.69
CA SER A 205 25.24 4.24 -45.12
C SER A 205 25.53 5.36 -46.13
N VAL A 206 25.70 6.61 -45.70
CA VAL A 206 26.00 7.75 -46.61
C VAL A 206 27.49 8.12 -46.64
N VAL A 207 28.32 7.59 -45.74
CA VAL A 207 29.77 7.92 -45.69
C VAL A 207 30.64 7.02 -46.60
N LYS A 208 30.06 6.04 -47.31
CA LYS A 208 30.82 5.10 -48.18
C LYS A 208 30.67 5.31 -49.69
N LYS A 209 30.22 6.48 -50.15
CA LYS A 209 30.15 6.76 -51.60
C LYS A 209 30.71 8.10 -52.08
N LEU A 210 31.41 8.83 -51.23
CA LEU A 210 32.23 9.99 -51.64
C LEU A 210 33.50 10.07 -50.78
N ALA A 211 34.43 9.16 -51.05
CA ALA A 211 35.88 9.27 -50.83
C ALA A 211 36.56 8.09 -51.53
#